data_AF-A0A0U3VIV2-F1
#
_entry.id   AF-A0A0U3VIV2-F1
#
_cell.length_a   1.000
_cell.length_b   1.000
_cell.length_c   1.000
_cell.angle_alpha   90.00
_cell.angle_beta   90.00
_cell.angle_gamma   90.00
#
_symmetry.space_group_name_H-M   'P 1'
#
loop_
_entity.id
_entity.type
_entity.pdbx_description
1 polymer ?
#
loop_
_entity_poly.entity_id
_entity_poly.type
_entity_poly.pdbx_seq_one_letter_code
_entity_poly.pdbx_strand_id
1 'polypeptide(L)'
;MTTSSTCYLVEWNGRSCIVDEKRRPQNGDAVLLDLSGNYEWGHAFLHPSRIITDDGLTLDDDQLEDVAVVGVVTHEVTAIHEQDGSPI
;
A
#
# COMPACT_ATOMS: atom_id res chain seq x y z
N MET A 1 -16.07 -8.60 -11.54
CA MET A 1 -14.97 -8.02 -10.74
C MET A 1 -15.64 -7.37 -9.54
N THR A 2 -15.61 -8.03 -8.38
CA THR A 2 -16.36 -7.60 -7.21
C THR A 2 -15.48 -6.63 -6.44
N THR A 3 -15.78 -5.34 -6.46
CA THR A 3 -15.17 -4.42 -5.49
C THR A 3 -15.87 -4.66 -4.16
N SER A 4 -15.10 -4.98 -3.12
CA SER A 4 -15.61 -5.05 -1.76
C SER A 4 -16.06 -3.65 -1.34
N SER A 5 -17.09 -3.51 -0.49
CA SER A 5 -17.46 -2.22 0.11
C SER A 5 -16.38 -1.65 1.05
N THR A 6 -15.27 -2.38 1.19
CA THR A 6 -14.10 -2.05 1.99
C THR A 6 -12.91 -1.57 1.17
N CYS A 7 -13.10 -1.39 -0.14
CA CYS A 7 -12.10 -0.81 -1.00
C CYS A 7 -12.24 0.72 -1.01
N TYR A 8 -11.15 1.43 -0.76
CA TYR A 8 -11.11 2.89 -0.82
C TYR A 8 -9.79 3.40 -1.42
N LEU A 9 -9.83 4.62 -1.95
CA LEU A 9 -8.65 5.30 -2.48
C LEU A 9 -7.86 5.93 -1.32
N VAL A 10 -6.55 5.69 -1.28
CA VAL A 10 -5.60 6.36 -0.38
C VAL A 10 -4.57 7.08 -1.22
N GLU A 11 -4.35 8.35 -0.91
CA GLU A 11 -3.27 9.14 -1.48
C GLU A 11 -2.19 9.37 -0.41
N TRP A 12 -0.99 8.87 -0.68
CA TRP A 12 0.12 8.97 0.27
C TRP A 12 1.46 8.91 -0.46
N ASN A 13 2.42 9.74 -0.03
CA ASN A 13 3.77 9.83 -0.63
C ASN A 13 3.76 9.96 -2.17
N GLY A 14 2.79 10.71 -2.72
CA GLY A 14 2.67 10.96 -4.17
C GLY A 14 2.12 9.78 -4.99
N ARG A 15 1.70 8.70 -4.34
CA ARG A 15 1.01 7.56 -4.95
C ARG A 15 -0.47 7.57 -4.56
N SER A 16 -1.33 7.17 -5.49
CA SER A 16 -2.76 7.01 -5.25
C SER A 16 -3.12 5.53 -5.46
N CYS A 17 -3.58 4.85 -4.42
CA CYS A 17 -3.75 3.40 -4.41
C CYS A 17 -5.16 3.01 -3.95
N ILE A 18 -5.74 1.97 -4.55
CA ILE A 18 -6.96 1.33 -4.03
C ILE A 18 -6.57 0.28 -3.00
N VAL A 19 -6.93 0.52 -1.75
CA VAL A 19 -6.65 -0.35 -0.59
C VAL A 19 -7.92 -1.13 -0.24
N ASP A 20 -7.79 -2.44 -0.02
CA ASP A 20 -8.85 -3.29 0.53
C ASP A 20 -8.51 -3.70 1.97
N GLU A 21 -9.29 -3.19 2.94
CA GLU A 21 -9.06 -3.42 4.37
C GLU A 21 -9.31 -4.88 4.81
N LYS A 22 -10.12 -5.64 4.06
CA LYS A 22 -10.54 -7.00 4.45
C LYS A 22 -9.76 -8.09 3.75
N ARG A 23 -8.99 -7.74 2.72
CA ARG A 23 -8.15 -8.70 2.02
C ARG A 23 -6.97 -9.07 2.91
N ARG A 24 -6.76 -10.38 3.13
CA ARG A 24 -5.55 -10.87 3.79
C ARG A 24 -4.35 -10.76 2.84
N PRO A 25 -3.19 -10.22 3.30
CA PRO A 25 -1.99 -10.14 2.47
C PRO A 25 -1.49 -11.53 2.04
N GLN A 26 -0.98 -11.59 0.82
CA GLN A 26 -0.20 -12.72 0.29
C GLN A 26 1.28 -12.33 0.16
N ASN A 27 2.15 -13.32 -0.05
CA ASN A 27 3.58 -13.06 -0.27
C ASN A 27 3.79 -12.11 -1.46
N GLY A 28 4.44 -10.98 -1.19
CA GLY A 28 4.73 -9.94 -2.17
C GLY A 28 3.59 -8.95 -2.41
N ASP A 29 2.43 -9.09 -1.75
CA ASP A 29 1.37 -8.10 -1.85
C ASP A 29 1.87 -6.75 -1.30
N ALA A 30 1.59 -5.68 -2.04
CA ALA A 30 1.78 -4.32 -1.54
C ALA A 30 0.69 -4.01 -0.48
N VAL A 31 1.08 -3.32 0.58
CA VAL A 31 0.24 -3.04 1.75
C VAL A 31 0.42 -1.60 2.20
N LEU A 32 -0.65 -1.05 2.79
CA LEU A 32 -0.58 0.18 3.58
C LEU A 32 -0.31 -0.20 5.04
N LEU A 33 0.72 0.40 5.63
CA LEU A 33 1.12 0.20 7.01
C LEU A 33 0.71 1.42 7.84
N ASP A 34 0.36 1.18 9.09
CA ASP A 34 0.28 2.19 10.14
C ASP A 34 1.39 1.91 11.15
N LEU A 35 2.39 2.79 11.16
CA LEU A 35 3.54 2.79 12.06
C LEU A 35 3.30 3.82 13.17
N SER A 36 2.40 3.50 14.10
CA SER A 36 2.02 4.37 15.22
C SER A 36 1.52 5.76 14.80
N GLY A 37 0.63 5.81 13.82
CA GLY A 37 0.03 7.01 13.23
C GLY A 37 0.78 7.55 12.01
N ASN A 38 1.93 6.96 11.66
CA ASN A 38 2.66 7.30 10.45
C ASN A 38 2.40 6.24 9.38
N TYR A 39 1.72 6.64 8.31
CA TYR A 39 1.44 5.72 7.22
C TYR A 39 2.68 5.49 6.35
N GLU A 40 2.85 4.26 5.87
CA GLU A 40 3.93 3.91 4.94
C GLU A 40 3.48 2.83 3.95
N TRP A 41 4.05 2.83 2.75
CA TRP A 41 3.88 1.75 1.78
C TRP A 41 4.93 0.65 2.00
N GLY A 42 4.54 -0.60 1.78
CA GLY A 42 5.49 -1.70 1.80
C GLY A 42 4.98 -2.96 1.16
N HIS A 43 5.79 -4.02 1.25
CA HIS A 43 5.51 -5.33 0.69
C HIS A 43 5.56 -6.39 1.79
N ALA A 44 4.48 -7.15 1.91
CA ALA A 44 4.35 -8.18 2.95
C ALA A 44 4.92 -9.53 2.48
N PHE A 45 5.72 -10.17 3.31
CA PHE A 45 6.19 -11.54 3.12
C PHE A 45 5.85 -12.34 4.38
N LEU A 46 5.23 -13.50 4.20
CA LEU A 46 4.70 -14.34 5.29
C LEU A 46 5.71 -15.42 5.73
N HIS A 47 6.69 -15.75 4.89
CA HIS A 47 7.66 -16.83 5.16
C HIS A 47 9.09 -16.45 4.66
N PRO A 48 10.02 -16.07 5.56
CA PRO A 48 9.77 -15.65 6.94
C PRO A 48 8.86 -14.41 6.97
N SER A 49 8.16 -14.20 8.10
CA SER A 49 7.30 -13.04 8.29
C SER A 49 8.15 -11.77 8.35
N ARG A 50 7.97 -10.89 7.37
CA ARG A 50 8.64 -9.59 7.28
C ARG A 50 7.86 -8.64 6.40
N ILE A 51 8.10 -7.36 6.56
CA ILE A 51 7.62 -6.30 5.68
C ILE A 51 8.84 -5.52 5.19
N ILE A 52 8.87 -5.22 3.90
CA ILE A 52 9.88 -4.32 3.32
C ILE A 52 9.16 -3.05 2.90
N THR A 53 9.43 -1.94 3.58
CA THR A 53 8.88 -0.62 3.24
C THR A 53 9.49 -0.10 1.94
N ASP A 54 8.81 0.83 1.28
CA ASP A 54 9.25 1.38 -0.02
C ASP A 54 10.60 2.12 0.07
N ASP A 55 10.97 2.63 1.25
CA ASP A 55 12.29 3.24 1.50
C ASP A 55 13.41 2.20 1.75
N GLY A 56 13.06 0.91 1.78
CA GLY A 56 13.99 -0.22 1.90
C GLY A 56 14.24 -0.70 3.33
N LEU A 57 13.57 -0.14 4.34
CA LEU A 57 13.61 -0.69 5.69
C LEU A 57 12.94 -2.07 5.74
N THR A 58 13.59 -3.03 6.40
CA THR A 58 13.03 -4.36 6.66
C THR A 58 12.55 -4.41 8.10
N LEU A 59 11.28 -4.74 8.28
CA LEU A 59 10.62 -4.95 9.56
C LEU A 59 10.38 -6.46 9.71
N ASP A 60 10.95 -7.07 10.74
CA ASP A 60 10.82 -8.49 11.06
C ASP A 60 10.75 -8.73 12.57
N ASP A 61 10.23 -9.90 12.93
CA ASP A 61 10.12 -10.39 14.32
C ASP A 61 9.54 -9.32 15.27
N ASP A 62 10.32 -8.86 16.25
CA ASP A 62 9.95 -7.83 17.23
C ASP A 62 9.43 -6.52 16.60
N GLN A 63 9.95 -6.13 15.43
CA GLN A 63 9.53 -4.89 14.77
C GLN A 63 8.10 -4.96 14.22
N LEU A 64 7.58 -6.17 13.97
CA LEU A 64 6.22 -6.35 13.45
C LEU A 64 5.15 -6.18 14.54
N GLU A 65 5.51 -6.25 15.82
CA GLU A 65 4.55 -6.12 16.93
C GLU A 65 3.91 -4.72 16.97
N ASP A 66 4.65 -3.70 16.56
CA ASP A 66 4.22 -2.30 16.53
C ASP A 66 3.65 -1.86 15.16
N VAL A 67 3.49 -2.80 14.21
CA VAL A 67 3.05 -2.52 12.84
C VAL A 67 1.63 -3.03 12.62
N ALA A 68 0.72 -2.12 12.26
CA ALA A 68 -0.61 -2.50 11.80
C ALA A 68 -0.67 -2.48 10.26
N VAL A 69 -1.09 -3.59 9.65
CA VAL A 69 -1.43 -3.61 8.22
C VAL A 69 -2.86 -3.07 8.07
N VAL A 70 -3.00 -1.90 7.47
CA VAL A 70 -4.30 -1.22 7.25
C VAL A 70 -5.11 -1.93 6.17
N GLY A 71 -4.43 -2.41 5.13
CA GLY A 71 -5.07 -3.16 4.04
C GLY A 71 -4.10 -3.48 2.91
N VAL A 72 -4.57 -4.28 1.96
CA VAL A 72 -3.81 -4.69 0.78
C VAL A 72 -4.07 -3.73 -0.36
N VAL A 73 -3.00 -3.24 -1.00
CA VAL A 73 -3.09 -2.48 -2.24
C VAL A 73 -3.50 -3.43 -3.36
N THR A 74 -4.63 -3.15 -3.98
CA THR A 74 -5.15 -3.96 -5.09
C THR A 74 -4.79 -3.36 -6.44
N HIS A 75 -4.72 -2.03 -6.52
CA HIS A 75 -4.45 -1.29 -7.74
C HIS A 75 -3.74 0.02 -7.39
N GLU A 76 -2.82 0.45 -8.26
CA GLU A 76 -2.28 1.80 -8.28
C GLU A 76 -3.03 2.62 -9.35
N VAL A 77 -3.34 3.87 -9.03
CA VAL A 77 -4.08 4.79 -9.88
C VAL A 77 -3.14 5.91 -10.29
N THR A 78 -2.85 5.99 -11.59
CA THR A 78 -2.05 7.08 -12.16
C THR A 78 -2.97 8.02 -12.92
N ALA A 79 -3.04 9.28 -12.50
CA ALA A 79 -3.72 10.31 -13.27
C ALA A 79 -2.86 10.69 -14.48
N ILE A 80 -3.39 10.49 -15.68
CA ILE A 80 -2.76 10.96 -16.92
C ILE A 80 -3.41 12.30 -17.26
N HIS A 81 -2.66 13.38 -17.16
CA HIS A 81 -3.05 14.66 -17.75
C HIS A 81 -2.52 14.68 -19.18
N GLU A 82 -3.40 14.56 -20.17
CA GLU A 82 -3.04 14.94 -21.54
C GLU A 82 -2.83 16.47 -21.52
N GLN A 83 -1.60 16.93 -21.75
CA GLN A 83 -1.40 18.34 -22.11
C GLN A 83 -2.14 18.53 -23.43
N ASP A 84 -3.29 19.21 -23.35
CA ASP A 84 -4.05 19.62 -24.52
C ASP A 84 -3.09 20.42 -25.41
N GLY A 85 -2.80 19.88 -26.60
CA GLY A 85 -1.73 20.31 -27.50
C GLY A 85 -1.99 21.67 -28.14
N SER A 86 -2.19 22.70 -27.34
CA SER A 86 -2.28 24.07 -27.83
C SER A 86 -0.88 24.62 -28.08
N PRO A 87 -0.53 24.97 -29.33
CA PRO A 87 0.68 25.73 -29.60
C PRO A 87 0.49 27.17 -29.10
N ILE A 88 1.50 27.71 -28.43
CA ILE A 88 1.72 29.16 -28.30
C ILE A 88 3.00 29.53 -29.04
#